data_AF-A0A4R6AAW5-F1
#
_entry.id   AF-A0A4R6AAW5-F1
#
_cell.length_a   1.000
_cell.length_b   1.000
_cell.length_c   1.000
_cell.angle_alpha   90.00
_cell.angle_beta   90.00
_cell.angle_gamma   90.00
#
_symmetry.space_group_name_H-M   'P 1'
#
loop_
_entity.id
_entity.type
_entity.pdbx_description
1 polymer ?
#
loop_
_entity_poly.entity_id
_entity_poly.type
_entity_poly.pdbx_seq_one_letter_code
_entity_poly.pdbx_strand_id
1 'polypeptide(L)'
;MARPQFEGMSEAWLLGARVARPLFCDDADGIVATAWAGDESMIEALSKNATAREVQIVAAGEWLADWHRRGAVGLRAFAPELLTDPLADLRAAGTLGPNCAAALAALDRRASALTGAPCDEVRVFGDFAAKNLILNPQGPVAIDRPRRMRGPAARDHARFLLDLAINLARSELSVGARDARLA
;
A
#
# COMPACT_ATOMS: atom_id res chain seq x y z
N MET A 1 -8.00 -14.24 12.68
CA MET A 1 -7.49 -13.04 11.96
C MET A 1 -8.60 -12.14 11.42
N ALA A 2 -9.85 -12.61 11.31
CA ALA A 2 -10.96 -11.83 10.75
C ALA A 2 -11.35 -10.60 11.56
N ARG A 3 -11.45 -10.72 12.89
CA ARG A 3 -11.89 -9.59 13.73
C ARG A 3 -11.03 -8.32 13.58
N PRO A 4 -9.68 -8.38 13.62
CA PRO A 4 -8.83 -7.22 13.32
C PRO A 4 -9.09 -6.53 11.98
N GLN A 5 -9.33 -7.31 10.92
CA GLN A 5 -9.59 -6.79 9.57
C GLN A 5 -10.99 -6.16 9.50
N PHE A 6 -12.00 -6.83 10.07
CA PHE A 6 -13.35 -6.27 10.19
C PHE A 6 -13.36 -4.97 10.98
N GLU A 7 -12.71 -4.92 12.15
CA GLU A 7 -12.55 -3.70 12.96
C GLU A 7 -11.89 -2.56 12.16
N GLY A 8 -10.84 -2.89 11.40
CA GLY A 8 -10.16 -1.96 10.51
C GLY A 8 -11.12 -1.38 9.47
N MET A 9 -11.82 -2.24 8.73
CA MET A 9 -12.77 -1.81 7.71
C MET A 9 -13.95 -1.02 8.30
N SER A 10 -14.47 -1.43 9.46
CA SER A 10 -15.63 -0.78 10.11
C SER A 10 -15.29 0.62 10.57
N GLU A 11 -14.12 0.80 11.19
CA GLU A 11 -13.65 2.13 11.55
C GLU A 11 -13.47 3.03 10.33
N ALA A 12 -12.83 2.53 9.27
CA ALA A 12 -12.59 3.33 8.07
C ALA A 12 -13.91 3.77 7.42
N TRP A 13 -14.89 2.86 7.36
CA TRP A 13 -16.23 3.16 6.87
C TRP A 13 -16.95 4.20 7.73
N LEU A 14 -16.87 4.09 9.07
CA LEU A 14 -17.45 5.06 10.00
C LEU A 14 -16.80 6.45 9.92
N LEU A 15 -15.52 6.54 9.53
CA LEU A 15 -14.83 7.80 9.25
C LEU A 15 -15.20 8.41 7.89
N GLY A 16 -16.07 7.75 7.11
CA GLY A 16 -16.49 8.18 5.79
C GLY A 16 -15.44 7.94 4.70
N ALA A 17 -14.47 7.05 4.94
CA ALA A 17 -13.51 6.66 3.91
C ALA A 17 -14.19 5.82 2.83
N ARG A 18 -13.72 5.92 1.58
CA ARG A 18 -14.18 5.09 0.47
C ARG A 18 -13.55 3.68 0.58
N VAL A 19 -14.07 2.88 1.49
CA VAL A 19 -13.69 1.47 1.71
C VAL A 19 -14.86 0.53 1.43
N ALA A 20 -14.59 -0.73 1.13
CA ALA A 20 -15.65 -1.73 1.00
C ALA A 20 -16.40 -1.85 2.33
N ARG A 21 -17.72 -1.62 2.33
CA ARG A 21 -18.52 -1.59 3.55
C ARG A 21 -18.48 -2.96 4.23
N PRO A 22 -17.99 -3.10 5.47
CA PRO A 22 -18.05 -4.37 6.18
C PRO A 22 -19.51 -4.68 6.56
N LEU A 23 -19.90 -5.93 6.39
CA LEU A 23 -21.27 -6.42 6.62
C LEU A 23 -21.33 -7.43 7.75
N PHE A 24 -20.35 -8.34 7.81
CA PHE A 24 -20.36 -9.44 8.75
C PHE A 24 -18.93 -9.92 9.07
N CYS A 25 -18.75 -10.48 10.27
CA CYS A 25 -17.52 -11.11 10.72
C CYS A 25 -17.87 -12.42 11.44
N ASP A 26 -17.29 -13.53 10.99
CA ASP A 26 -17.19 -14.76 11.75
C ASP A 26 -15.74 -14.92 12.20
N ASP A 27 -15.48 -14.69 13.48
CA ASP A 27 -14.13 -14.78 14.01
C ASP A 27 -13.68 -16.21 14.28
N ALA A 28 -14.62 -17.14 14.49
CA ALA A 28 -14.31 -18.55 14.69
C ALA A 28 -13.79 -19.16 13.39
N ASP A 29 -14.45 -18.84 12.28
CA ASP A 29 -14.09 -19.35 10.95
C ASP A 29 -13.12 -18.42 10.18
N GLY A 30 -12.80 -17.24 10.74
CA GLY A 30 -11.90 -16.30 10.09
C GLY A 30 -12.49 -15.66 8.84
N ILE A 31 -13.81 -15.46 8.79
CA ILE A 31 -14.54 -14.89 7.65
C ILE A 31 -14.84 -13.41 7.89
N VAL A 32 -14.59 -12.59 6.88
CA VAL A 32 -15.05 -11.20 6.80
C VAL A 32 -15.84 -11.04 5.51
N ALA A 33 -17.10 -10.59 5.62
CA ALA A 33 -17.92 -10.26 4.46
C ALA A 33 -18.01 -8.73 4.32
N THR A 34 -17.80 -8.24 3.10
CA THR A 34 -17.96 -6.84 2.74
C THR A 34 -18.99 -6.69 1.62
N ALA A 35 -19.54 -5.49 1.45
CA ALA A 35 -20.26 -5.13 0.26
C ALA A 35 -19.35 -5.30 -0.97
N TRP A 36 -19.95 -5.71 -2.08
CA TRP A 36 -19.24 -5.81 -3.34
C TRP A 36 -18.72 -4.43 -3.77
N ALA A 37 -17.41 -4.33 -3.97
CA ALA A 37 -16.75 -3.07 -4.35
C ALA A 37 -16.58 -2.91 -5.86
N GLY A 38 -16.72 -4.00 -6.63
CA GLY A 38 -16.44 -4.08 -8.07
C GLY A 38 -15.61 -5.32 -8.42
N ASP A 39 -15.47 -5.58 -9.72
CA ASP A 39 -14.86 -6.81 -10.26
C ASP A 39 -13.37 -6.66 -10.59
N GLU A 40 -12.86 -5.44 -10.70
CA GLU A 40 -11.51 -5.18 -11.22
C GLU A 40 -10.66 -4.41 -10.21
N SER A 41 -9.50 -4.98 -9.88
CA SER A 41 -8.49 -4.27 -9.11
C SER A 41 -7.83 -3.18 -9.96
N MET A 42 -7.36 -2.11 -9.32
CA MET A 42 -6.68 -1.03 -10.00
C MET A 42 -5.48 -1.53 -10.79
N ILE A 43 -4.73 -2.50 -10.29
CA ILE A 43 -3.55 -3.01 -11.00
C ILE A 43 -3.90 -3.75 -12.30
N GLU A 44 -5.02 -4.46 -12.32
CA GLU A 44 -5.54 -5.10 -13.54
C GLU A 44 -5.99 -4.04 -14.55
N ALA A 45 -6.73 -3.03 -14.09
CA ALA A 45 -7.18 -1.93 -14.93
C ALA A 45 -6.02 -1.15 -15.57
N LEU A 46 -5.01 -0.79 -14.77
CA LEU A 46 -3.81 -0.06 -15.21
C LEU A 46 -3.02 -0.86 -16.26
N SER A 47 -3.00 -2.19 -16.14
CA SER A 47 -2.31 -3.05 -17.10
C SER A 47 -3.03 -3.09 -18.46
N LYS A 48 -4.35 -2.92 -18.48
CA LYS A 48 -5.17 -2.98 -19.71
C LYS A 48 -5.27 -1.65 -20.45
N ASN A 49 -5.25 -0.52 -19.76
CA ASN A 49 -5.48 0.79 -20.36
C ASN A 49 -4.43 1.83 -19.94
N ALA A 50 -3.42 2.02 -20.79
CA ALA A 50 -2.33 2.97 -20.54
C ALA A 50 -2.82 4.43 -20.42
N THR A 51 -3.81 4.82 -21.22
CA THR A 51 -4.36 6.18 -21.25
C THR A 51 -5.13 6.54 -19.97
N ALA A 52 -5.77 5.56 -19.34
CA ALA A 52 -6.47 5.77 -18.07
C ALA A 52 -5.53 5.78 -16.85
N ARG A 53 -4.25 5.44 -17.01
CA ARG A 53 -3.33 5.24 -15.86
C ARG A 53 -3.19 6.46 -14.99
N GLU A 54 -2.90 7.60 -15.59
CA GLU A 54 -2.67 8.85 -14.87
C GLU A 54 -3.90 9.24 -14.04
N VAL A 55 -5.08 9.21 -14.66
CA VAL A 55 -6.36 9.54 -13.99
C VAL A 55 -6.59 8.64 -12.78
N GLN A 56 -6.37 7.34 -12.91
CA GLN A 56 -6.58 6.40 -11.80
C GLN A 56 -5.53 6.60 -10.69
N ILE A 57 -4.26 6.80 -11.04
CA ILE A 57 -3.19 7.07 -10.07
C ILE A 57 -3.49 8.35 -9.27
N VAL A 58 -3.94 9.41 -9.96
CA VAL A 58 -4.38 10.65 -9.31
C VAL A 58 -5.55 10.39 -8.36
N ALA A 59 -6.57 9.66 -8.80
CA ALA A 59 -7.73 9.33 -7.95
C ALA A 59 -7.34 8.52 -6.70
N ALA A 60 -6.35 7.62 -6.80
CA ALA A 60 -5.81 6.90 -5.65
C ALA A 60 -5.00 7.82 -4.71
N GLY A 61 -4.26 8.78 -5.26
CA GLY A 61 -3.58 9.81 -4.48
C GLY A 61 -4.55 10.71 -3.73
N GLU A 62 -5.64 11.16 -4.38
CA GLU A 62 -6.71 11.92 -3.75
C GLU A 62 -7.41 11.12 -2.65
N TRP A 63 -7.65 9.82 -2.88
CA TRP A 63 -8.16 8.91 -1.87
C TRP A 63 -7.25 8.88 -0.64
N LEU A 64 -5.95 8.72 -0.83
CA LEU A 64 -4.98 8.63 0.27
C LEU A 64 -4.87 9.95 1.04
N ALA A 65 -4.85 11.07 0.33
CA ALA A 65 -4.85 12.39 0.93
C ALA A 65 -6.09 12.65 1.80
N ASP A 66 -7.28 12.26 1.33
CA ASP A 66 -8.51 12.37 2.14
C ASP A 66 -8.45 11.47 3.38
N TRP A 67 -7.95 10.23 3.24
CA TRP A 67 -7.76 9.31 4.35
C TRP A 67 -6.81 9.89 5.41
N HIS A 68 -5.64 10.38 5.02
CA HIS A 68 -4.67 10.99 5.93
C HIS A 68 -5.21 12.26 6.59
N ARG A 69 -6.00 13.07 5.87
CA ARG A 69 -6.64 14.27 6.44
C ARG A 69 -7.63 13.93 7.56
N ARG A 70 -8.43 12.88 7.39
CA ARG A 70 -9.38 12.39 8.42
C ARG A 70 -8.68 11.76 9.63
N GLY A 71 -7.48 11.22 9.40
CA GLY A 71 -6.71 10.48 10.39
C GLY A 71 -5.48 11.20 10.92
N ALA A 72 -5.30 12.49 10.64
CA ALA A 72 -4.10 13.24 11.02
C ALA A 72 -3.96 13.29 12.54
N VAL A 73 -2.76 12.97 13.05
CA VAL A 73 -2.50 12.87 14.50
C VAL A 73 -1.58 13.99 14.96
N GLY A 74 -0.52 14.30 14.20
CA GLY A 74 0.42 15.35 14.53
C GLY A 74 1.80 15.10 13.93
N LEU A 75 2.83 15.69 14.54
CA LEU A 75 4.22 15.46 14.17
C LEU A 75 4.88 14.48 15.13
N ARG A 76 5.73 13.60 14.59
CA ARG A 76 6.61 12.71 15.38
C ARG A 76 8.00 12.65 14.76
N ALA A 77 8.95 12.08 15.48
CA ALA A 77 10.22 11.68 14.87
C ALA A 77 10.09 10.31 14.18
N PHE A 78 10.84 10.13 13.09
CA PHE A 78 11.10 8.79 12.55
C PHE A 78 11.85 7.96 13.60
N ALA A 79 11.28 6.81 13.94
CA ALA A 79 11.85 5.89 14.91
C ALA A 79 12.73 4.84 14.22
N PRO A 80 13.80 4.34 14.87
CA PRO A 80 14.71 3.33 14.30
C PRO A 80 13.99 2.09 13.76
N GLU A 81 12.93 1.66 14.45
CA GLU A 81 12.15 0.46 14.14
C GLU A 81 11.44 0.56 12.78
N LEU A 82 11.28 1.78 12.25
CA LEU A 82 10.66 2.03 10.94
C LEU A 82 11.67 2.14 9.80
N LEU A 83 12.94 2.41 10.09
CA LEU A 83 13.94 2.77 9.08
C LEU A 83 15.16 1.85 9.10
N THR A 84 15.82 1.71 10.25
CA THR A 84 17.11 1.02 10.37
C THR A 84 16.97 -0.44 10.74
N ASP A 85 16.02 -0.79 11.60
CA ASP A 85 15.87 -2.16 12.09
C ASP A 85 15.49 -3.15 10.97
N PRO A 86 14.57 -2.82 10.05
CA PRO A 86 14.28 -3.71 8.91
C PRO A 86 15.49 -3.99 8.02
N LEU A 87 16.43 -3.04 7.92
CA LEU A 87 17.67 -3.24 7.14
C LEU A 87 18.66 -4.13 7.88
N ALA A 88 18.71 -4.04 9.21
CA ALA A 88 19.49 -4.93 10.05
C ALA A 88 18.99 -6.37 9.95
N ASP A 89 17.67 -6.58 9.98
CA ASP A 89 17.04 -7.89 9.82
C ASP A 89 17.34 -8.50 8.43
N LEU A 90 17.21 -7.71 7.37
CA LEU A 90 17.56 -8.15 6.00
C LEU A 90 19.03 -8.57 5.90
N ARG A 91 19.93 -7.86 6.59
CA ARG A 91 21.35 -8.21 6.64
C ARG A 91 21.58 -9.52 7.39
N ALA A 92 20.94 -9.68 8.55
CA ALA A 92 21.05 -10.88 9.37
C ALA A 92 20.48 -12.12 8.66
N ALA A 93 19.44 -11.95 7.85
CA ALA A 93 18.81 -13.03 7.08
C ALA A 93 19.69 -13.55 5.92
N GLY A 94 20.68 -12.78 5.46
CA GLY A 94 21.58 -13.21 4.38
C GLY A 94 20.89 -13.44 3.02
N THR A 95 19.71 -12.87 2.82
CA THR A 95 18.83 -13.13 1.64
C THR A 95 19.19 -12.29 0.41
N LEU A 96 20.14 -11.37 0.53
CA LEU A 96 20.48 -10.42 -0.51
C LEU A 96 21.60 -10.94 -1.41
N GLY A 97 21.37 -10.91 -2.73
CA GLY A 97 22.39 -11.26 -3.71
C GLY A 97 23.60 -10.30 -3.68
N PRO A 98 24.74 -10.69 -4.26
CA PRO A 98 25.99 -9.91 -4.22
C PRO A 98 25.84 -8.49 -4.78
N ASN A 99 24.90 -8.27 -5.71
CA ASN A 99 24.64 -6.97 -6.33
C ASN A 99 23.86 -5.99 -5.44
N CYS A 100 23.29 -6.46 -4.32
CA CYS A 100 22.45 -5.64 -3.44
C CYS A 100 23.22 -4.97 -2.29
N ALA A 101 24.48 -5.36 -2.04
CA ALA A 101 25.25 -4.87 -0.89
C ALA A 101 25.48 -3.34 -0.93
N ALA A 102 25.83 -2.79 -2.10
CA ALA A 102 26.03 -1.36 -2.25
C ALA A 102 24.72 -0.55 -2.07
N ALA A 103 23.61 -1.07 -2.60
CA ALA A 103 22.29 -0.48 -2.42
C ALA A 103 21.84 -0.50 -0.96
N LEU A 104 22.06 -1.61 -0.25
CA LEU A 104 21.74 -1.73 1.18
C LEU A 104 22.55 -0.72 2.01
N ALA A 105 23.85 -0.61 1.77
CA ALA A 105 24.69 0.36 2.48
C ALA A 105 24.28 1.82 2.20
N ALA A 106 23.79 2.12 0.99
CA ALA A 106 23.25 3.43 0.68
C ALA A 106 21.91 3.70 1.40
N LEU A 107 21.02 2.70 1.46
CA LEU A 107 19.77 2.76 2.22
C LEU A 107 20.04 2.94 3.71
N ASP A 108 20.99 2.23 4.29
CA ASP A 108 21.38 2.37 5.70
C ASP A 108 21.80 3.80 6.02
N ARG A 109 22.71 4.38 5.24
CA ARG A 109 23.15 5.78 5.45
C ARG A 109 21.98 6.74 5.39
N ARG A 110 21.03 6.53 4.47
CA ARG A 110 19.86 7.39 4.33
C ARG A 110 18.87 7.20 5.49
N ALA A 111 18.64 5.96 5.91
CA ALA A 111 17.80 5.61 7.05
C ALA A 111 18.35 6.22 8.35
N SER A 112 19.65 6.07 8.62
CA SER A 112 20.30 6.68 9.78
C SER A 112 20.21 8.22 9.75
N ALA A 113 20.40 8.84 8.58
CA ALA A 113 20.29 10.30 8.44
C ALA A 113 18.87 10.84 8.65
N LEU A 114 17.84 10.03 8.41
CA LEU A 114 16.44 10.39 8.63
C LEU A 114 15.93 10.03 10.02
N THR A 115 16.65 9.17 10.76
CA THR A 115 16.26 8.77 12.11
C THR A 115 16.27 9.98 13.03
N GLY A 116 15.19 10.18 13.78
CA GLY A 116 15.01 11.37 14.62
C GLY A 116 14.46 12.60 13.90
N ALA A 117 14.46 12.62 12.55
CA ALA A 117 13.90 13.74 11.79
C ALA A 117 12.36 13.81 11.96
N PRO A 118 11.77 15.02 11.99
CA PRO A 118 10.32 15.18 12.12
C PRO A 118 9.60 14.67 10.87
N CYS A 119 8.43 14.07 11.07
CA CYS A 119 7.53 13.62 10.03
C CYS A 119 6.07 13.68 10.47
N ASP A 120 5.17 13.76 9.49
CA ASP A 120 3.73 13.73 9.72
C ASP A 120 3.29 12.34 10.16
N GLU A 121 2.78 12.23 11.38
CA GLU A 121 2.09 11.05 11.86
C GLU A 121 0.61 11.11 11.50
N VAL A 122 0.17 10.07 10.80
CA VAL A 122 -1.21 9.87 10.39
C VAL A 122 -1.67 8.48 10.77
N ARG A 123 -2.99 8.26 10.74
CA ARG A 123 -3.52 6.90 10.62
C ARG A 123 -3.15 6.39 9.24
N VAL A 124 -2.20 5.46 9.20
CA VAL A 124 -1.83 4.82 7.94
C VAL A 124 -2.90 3.79 7.57
N PHE A 125 -3.11 3.59 6.28
CA PHE A 125 -3.91 2.49 5.79
C PHE A 125 -3.18 1.17 6.00
N GLY A 126 -1.86 1.14 5.77
CA GLY A 126 -0.97 0.04 6.14
C GLY A 126 -0.47 -0.76 4.95
N ASP A 127 -1.39 -1.42 4.23
CA ASP A 127 -1.10 -2.08 2.95
C ASP A 127 -1.80 -1.33 1.80
N PHE A 128 -1.51 -0.02 1.67
CA PHE A 128 -2.07 0.80 0.59
C PHE A 128 -1.35 0.48 -0.71
N ALA A 129 -1.82 -0.55 -1.41
CA ALA A 129 -1.25 -1.09 -2.64
C ALA A 129 -2.30 -1.02 -3.76
N ALA A 130 -1.87 -0.95 -5.02
CA ALA A 130 -2.79 -0.86 -6.16
C ALA A 130 -3.67 -2.12 -6.26
N LYS A 131 -3.14 -3.28 -5.90
CA LYS A 131 -3.94 -4.52 -5.77
C LYS A 131 -5.06 -4.46 -4.73
N ASN A 132 -4.97 -3.57 -3.74
CA ASN A 132 -5.95 -3.43 -2.66
C ASN A 132 -6.92 -2.27 -2.92
N LEU A 133 -6.97 -1.78 -4.16
CA LEU A 133 -7.92 -0.80 -4.64
C LEU A 133 -8.78 -1.45 -5.72
N ILE A 134 -10.10 -1.44 -5.52
CA ILE A 134 -11.07 -1.85 -6.53
C ILE A 134 -11.58 -0.59 -7.22
N LEU A 135 -11.59 -0.58 -8.55
CA LEU A 135 -12.12 0.54 -9.30
C LEU A 135 -13.61 0.33 -9.56
N ASN A 136 -14.41 1.34 -9.20
CA ASN A 136 -15.83 1.39 -9.55
C ASN A 136 -16.17 2.73 -10.22
N PRO A 137 -17.42 2.94 -10.69
CA PRO A 137 -17.80 4.17 -11.36
C PRO A 137 -17.63 5.46 -10.54
N GLN A 138 -17.54 5.36 -9.21
CA GLN A 138 -17.33 6.49 -8.29
C GLN A 138 -15.84 6.68 -7.90
N GLY A 139 -14.95 5.82 -8.40
CA GLY A 139 -13.51 5.87 -8.18
C GLY A 139 -12.96 4.70 -7.36
N PRO A 140 -11.74 4.83 -6.81
CA PRO A 140 -11.10 3.77 -6.05
C PRO A 140 -11.81 3.50 -4.72
N VAL A 141 -12.03 2.22 -4.42
CA VAL A 141 -12.51 1.72 -3.14
C VAL A 141 -11.45 0.81 -2.54
N ALA A 142 -10.97 1.16 -1.34
CA ALA A 142 -9.94 0.36 -0.69
C ALA A 142 -10.52 -0.86 0.02
N ILE A 143 -9.76 -1.96 -0.02
CA ILE A 143 -10.04 -3.24 0.63
C ILE A 143 -8.83 -3.68 1.46
N ASP A 144 -9.01 -4.76 2.22
CA ASP A 144 -7.93 -5.41 2.96
C ASP A 144 -7.14 -4.48 3.91
N ARG A 145 -7.88 -3.66 4.67
CA ARG A 145 -7.27 -2.79 5.68
C ARG A 145 -6.92 -3.60 6.93
N PRO A 146 -5.63 -3.67 7.34
CA PRO A 146 -5.27 -4.25 8.63
C PRO A 146 -5.75 -3.37 9.80
N ARG A 147 -5.70 -3.93 11.01
CA ARG A 147 -6.08 -3.21 12.23
C ARG A 147 -5.21 -1.97 12.44
N ARG A 148 -5.86 -0.88 12.83
CA ARG A 148 -5.34 0.40 13.34
C ARG A 148 -3.82 0.47 13.46
N MET A 149 -3.19 1.10 12.48
CA MET A 149 -1.79 1.49 12.53
C MET A 149 -1.67 3.01 12.48
N ARG A 150 -0.74 3.55 13.27
CA ARG A 150 -0.24 4.91 13.14
C ARG A 150 1.18 4.85 12.59
N GLY A 151 1.55 5.85 11.81
CA GLY A 151 2.89 5.92 11.28
C GLY A 151 3.08 7.11 10.36
N PRO A 152 4.27 7.21 9.75
CA PRO A 152 4.57 8.28 8.81
C PRO A 152 3.64 8.20 7.60
N ALA A 153 3.07 9.33 7.18
CA ALA A 153 2.24 9.40 5.97
C ALA A 153 2.98 8.83 4.73
N ALA A 154 4.30 9.04 4.67
CA ALA A 154 5.16 8.52 3.60
C ALA A 154 5.11 6.98 3.46
N ARG A 155 4.71 6.24 4.49
CA ARG A 155 4.60 4.77 4.44
C ARG A 155 3.59 4.30 3.40
N ASP A 156 2.38 4.84 3.40
CA ASP A 156 1.34 4.45 2.43
C ASP A 156 1.73 4.89 1.01
N HIS A 157 2.31 6.09 0.88
CA HIS A 157 2.80 6.60 -0.41
C HIS A 157 3.87 5.68 -1.01
N ALA A 158 4.88 5.34 -0.22
CA ALA A 158 5.96 4.46 -0.67
C ALA A 158 5.42 3.06 -1.02
N ARG A 159 4.50 2.53 -0.19
CA ARG A 159 3.89 1.22 -0.45
C ARG A 159 3.16 1.19 -1.80
N PHE A 160 2.35 2.21 -2.07
CA PHE A 160 1.59 2.32 -3.31
C PHE A 160 2.49 2.47 -4.54
N LEU A 161 3.45 3.39 -4.49
CA LEU A 161 4.36 3.66 -5.61
C LEU A 161 5.26 2.45 -5.92
N LEU A 162 5.75 1.75 -4.89
CA LEU A 162 6.53 0.52 -5.08
C LEU A 162 5.69 -0.59 -5.69
N ASP A 163 4.45 -0.77 -5.22
CA ASP A 163 3.52 -1.76 -5.77
C ASP A 163 3.22 -1.47 -7.25
N LEU A 164 2.97 -0.20 -7.60
CA LEU A 164 2.79 0.22 -8.99
C LEU A 164 4.04 -0.07 -9.83
N ALA A 165 5.22 0.36 -9.38
CA ALA A 165 6.46 0.18 -10.14
C ALA A 165 6.77 -1.30 -10.41
N ILE A 166 6.63 -2.16 -9.40
CA ILE A 166 6.87 -3.60 -9.53
C ILE A 166 5.89 -4.23 -10.51
N ASN A 167 4.60 -3.93 -10.39
CA ASN A 167 3.58 -4.59 -11.21
C ASN A 167 3.56 -4.06 -12.64
N LEU A 168 3.77 -2.76 -12.87
CA LEU A 168 3.88 -2.22 -14.22
C LEU A 168 5.11 -2.76 -14.95
N ALA A 169 6.27 -2.84 -14.28
CA ALA A 169 7.47 -3.43 -14.87
C ALA A 169 7.27 -4.92 -15.24
N ARG A 170 6.55 -5.68 -14.41
CA ARG A 170 6.20 -7.08 -14.71
C ARG A 170 5.28 -7.20 -15.93
N SER A 171 4.27 -6.32 -16.02
CA SER A 171 3.36 -6.29 -17.17
C SER A 171 4.12 -6.00 -18.47
N GLU A 172 5.04 -5.04 -18.48
CA GLU A 172 5.85 -4.70 -19.67
C GLU A 172 6.78 -5.84 -20.11
N LEU A 173 7.44 -6.52 -19.16
CA LEU A 173 8.27 -7.70 -19.45
C LEU A 173 7.45 -8.86 -20.03
N SER A 174 6.20 -9.03 -19.57
CA SER A 174 5.32 -10.11 -20.05
C SER A 174 4.82 -9.87 -21.48
N VAL A 175 4.64 -8.61 -21.89
CA VAL A 175 4.26 -8.23 -23.26
C VAL A 175 5.45 -8.43 -24.20
N GLY A 176 6.64 -7.92 -23.85
CA GLY A 176 7.84 -8.09 -24.67
C GLY A 176 8.23 -9.56 -24.89
N ALA A 177 8.02 -10.42 -23.88
CA ALA A 177 8.25 -11.86 -24.00
C ALA A 177 7.22 -12.60 -24.87
N ARG A 178 5.99 -12.07 -25.02
CA ARG A 178 4.98 -12.60 -25.94
C ARG A 178 5.28 -12.22 -27.38
N ASP A 179 5.63 -10.96 -27.61
CA ASP A 179 5.92 -10.46 -28.95
C ASP A 179 7.18 -11.14 -29.54
N ALA A 180 8.20 -11.40 -28.72
CA ALA A 180 9.39 -12.16 -29.12
C ALA A 180 9.14 -13.65 -29.43
N ARG A 181 8.00 -14.22 -29.04
CA ARG A 181 7.60 -15.60 -29.38
C ARG A 181 6.73 -15.68 -30.63
N LEU A 182 6.22 -14.55 -31.10
CA LEU A 182 5.36 -14.45 -32.28
C LEU A 182 6.10 -13.88 -33.50
N ALA A 183 7.35 -13.44 -33.31
CA ALA A 183 8.29 -13.04 -34.37
C ALA A 183 9.21 -14.20 -34.75
#